data_AF-A0A540K3G0-F1
#
_entry.id   AF-A0A540K3G0-F1
#
_cell.length_a   1.000
_cell.length_b   1.000
_cell.length_c   1.000
_cell.angle_alpha   90.00
_cell.angle_beta   90.00
_cell.angle_gamma   90.00
#
_symmetry.space_group_name_H-M   'P 1'
#
loop_
_entity.id
_entity.type
_entity.pdbx_description
1 polymer ?
#
loop_
_entity_poly.entity_id
_entity_poly.type
_entity_poly.pdbx_seq_one_letter_code
_entity_poly.pdbx_strand_id
1 'polypeptide(L)'
;MKEPRILGMELGEFSQCVEFLRTLKCRVPIKEKIFSEGEFRAGFEVKLRVDCLCGYGLIRREAFEVLWKEPRSIIYKVGEIERKIEFLIQRMKFSTRCLVEVPQYLGVNFEKQIIPRYNVIEYLRSKGGLGYEVGLRGLIRPSRLRFYNLYVKPYPDCEKMFGRFSGDVKVQSRHPAGLWKLFKPQKYPESKEDVTNTKLFMKSLG
;
A
#
# COMPACT_ATOMS: atom_id res chain seq x y z
N MET A 1 7.57 22.16 -28.91
CA MET A 1 6.76 23.16 -28.19
C MET A 1 7.43 23.44 -26.86
N LYS A 2 7.82 24.69 -26.58
CA LYS A 2 8.53 25.08 -25.35
C LYS A 2 7.50 25.38 -24.26
N GLU A 3 7.44 24.58 -23.21
CA GLU A 3 6.60 24.83 -22.04
C GLU A 3 7.23 25.96 -21.21
N PRO A 4 6.56 27.10 -20.98
CA PRO A 4 7.17 28.28 -20.34
C PRO A 4 7.70 28.05 -18.91
N ARG A 5 7.24 26.99 -18.23
CA ARG A 5 7.73 26.56 -16.91
C ARG A 5 9.13 25.93 -16.93
N ILE A 6 9.65 25.57 -18.11
CA ILE A 6 10.96 24.91 -18.26
C ILE A 6 12.11 25.93 -18.17
N LEU A 7 11.88 27.20 -18.49
CA LEU A 7 12.93 28.23 -18.56
C LEU A 7 13.44 28.69 -17.18
N GLY A 8 12.70 28.42 -16.09
CA GLY A 8 13.11 28.73 -14.72
C GLY A 8 13.81 27.59 -13.99
N MET A 9 14.14 26.49 -14.69
CA MET A 9 14.67 25.26 -14.08
C MET A 9 16.20 25.33 -14.01
N GLU A 10 16.78 25.19 -12.81
CA GLU A 10 18.23 25.04 -12.68
C GLU A 10 18.67 23.73 -13.34
N LEU A 11 19.63 23.82 -14.28
CA LEU A 11 20.10 22.69 -15.07
C LEU A 11 20.60 21.52 -14.21
N GLY A 12 21.20 21.81 -13.05
CA GLY A 12 21.70 20.81 -12.10
C GLY A 12 20.58 20.05 -11.35
N GLU A 13 19.43 20.68 -11.12
CA GLU A 13 18.30 19.97 -10.51
C GLU A 13 17.63 19.00 -11.48
N PHE A 14 17.57 19.41 -12.76
CA PHE A 14 17.01 18.57 -13.81
C PHE A 14 17.87 17.33 -14.09
N SER A 15 19.20 17.51 -14.19
CA SER A 15 20.11 16.38 -14.39
C SER A 15 19.95 15.32 -13.30
N GLN A 16 19.81 15.75 -12.03
CA GLN A 16 19.56 14.85 -10.91
C GLN A 16 18.24 14.07 -11.06
N CYS A 17 17.19 14.68 -11.60
CA CYS A 17 15.92 14.01 -11.85
C CYS A 17 16.05 12.94 -12.94
N VAL A 18 16.82 13.22 -13.99
CA VAL A 18 17.08 12.26 -15.08
C VAL A 18 17.96 11.10 -14.59
N GLU A 19 19.01 11.38 -13.82
CA GLU A 19 19.85 10.35 -13.20
C GLU A 19 19.04 9.47 -12.26
N PHE A 20 18.17 10.08 -11.44
CA PHE A 20 17.26 9.37 -10.56
C PHE A 20 16.41 8.34 -11.31
N LEU A 21 15.87 8.69 -12.48
CA LEU A 21 15.05 7.78 -13.29
C LEU A 21 15.79 6.50 -13.67
N ARG A 22 17.11 6.56 -13.87
CA ARG A 22 17.95 5.39 -14.19
C ARG A 22 18.10 4.45 -13.00
N THR A 23 17.92 4.95 -11.78
CA THR A 23 17.99 4.15 -10.54
C THR A 23 16.68 3.45 -10.17
N LEU A 24 15.57 3.77 -10.85
CA LEU A 24 14.25 3.24 -10.53
C LEU A 24 14.16 1.73 -10.79
N LYS A 25 13.88 0.97 -9.73
CA LYS A 25 13.58 -0.46 -9.79
C LYS A 25 12.08 -0.66 -9.61
N CYS A 26 11.34 -0.73 -10.73
CA CYS A 26 9.89 -0.90 -10.72
C CYS A 26 9.40 -1.91 -11.77
N ARG A 27 8.12 -2.26 -11.69
CA ARG A 27 7.50 -3.19 -12.65
C ARG A 27 7.50 -2.58 -14.05
N VAL A 28 7.69 -3.41 -15.07
CA VAL A 28 7.74 -3.00 -16.49
C VAL A 28 6.59 -2.05 -16.88
N PRO A 29 5.31 -2.33 -16.54
CA PRO A 29 4.21 -1.44 -16.93
C PRO A 29 4.26 -0.05 -16.25
N ILE A 30 4.84 0.04 -15.05
CA ILE A 30 5.05 1.32 -14.36
C ILE A 30 6.16 2.08 -15.07
N LYS A 31 7.26 1.40 -15.41
CA LYS A 31 8.38 1.98 -16.13
C LYS A 31 7.93 2.51 -17.49
N GLU A 32 7.28 1.69 -18.31
CA GLU A 32 6.74 2.10 -19.63
C GLU A 32 5.85 3.33 -19.53
N LYS A 33 4.98 3.39 -18.51
CA LYS A 33 4.09 4.53 -18.31
C LYS A 33 4.80 5.80 -17.84
N ILE A 34 5.88 5.68 -17.08
CA ILE A 34 6.72 6.85 -16.70
C ILE A 34 7.42 7.42 -17.95
N PHE A 35 7.91 6.55 -18.83
CA PHE A 35 8.66 6.95 -20.02
C PHE A 35 7.82 7.09 -21.29
N SER A 36 6.49 7.05 -21.20
CA SER A 36 5.61 7.06 -22.39
C SER A 36 5.72 8.35 -23.22
N GLU A 37 6.14 9.44 -22.59
CA GLU A 37 6.36 10.75 -23.23
C GLU A 37 7.86 11.09 -23.39
N GLY A 38 8.75 10.11 -23.20
CA GLY A 38 10.20 10.25 -23.30
C GLY A 38 10.92 10.59 -21.99
N GLU A 39 12.23 10.39 -21.96
CA GLU A 39 13.08 10.56 -20.77
C GLU A 39 13.08 12.01 -20.26
N PHE A 40 13.10 12.99 -21.17
CA PHE A 40 13.05 14.41 -20.78
C PHE A 40 11.78 14.74 -20.02
N ARG A 41 10.62 14.30 -20.54
CA ARG A 41 9.33 14.55 -19.89
C ARG A 41 9.23 13.81 -18.57
N ALA A 42 9.69 12.56 -18.51
CA ALA A 42 9.76 11.82 -17.26
C ALA A 42 10.60 12.56 -16.20
N GLY A 43 11.73 13.15 -16.58
CA GLY A 43 12.58 13.92 -15.68
C GLY A 43 11.86 15.16 -15.13
N PHE A 44 11.09 15.84 -15.99
CA PHE A 44 10.27 16.97 -15.60
C PHE A 44 9.14 16.55 -14.64
N GLU A 45 8.45 15.44 -14.93
CA GLU A 45 7.42 14.90 -14.04
C GLU A 45 8.00 14.54 -12.67
N VAL A 46 9.22 13.96 -12.58
CA VAL A 46 9.93 13.72 -11.32
C VAL A 46 10.17 15.01 -10.55
N LYS A 47 10.72 16.06 -11.20
CA LYS A 47 10.94 17.35 -10.52
C LYS A 47 9.64 17.88 -9.92
N LEU A 48 8.56 17.90 -10.70
CA LEU A 48 7.26 18.39 -10.20
C LEU A 48 6.80 17.66 -8.93
N ARG A 49 7.05 16.34 -8.82
CA ARG A 49 6.68 15.58 -7.62
C ARG A 49 7.64 15.85 -6.46
N VAL A 50 8.93 15.99 -6.74
CA VAL A 50 9.92 16.36 -5.71
C VAL A 50 9.59 17.73 -5.14
N ASP A 51 9.37 18.73 -5.99
CA ASP A 51 9.03 20.09 -5.59
C ASP A 51 7.71 20.11 -4.80
N CYS A 52 6.69 19.38 -5.27
CA CYS A 52 5.43 19.21 -4.54
C CYS A 52 5.67 18.63 -3.13
N LEU A 53 6.38 17.51 -3.02
CA LEU A 53 6.67 16.88 -1.73
C LEU A 53 7.47 17.80 -0.79
N CYS A 54 8.40 18.57 -1.35
CA CYS A 54 9.17 19.55 -0.59
C CYS A 54 8.30 20.72 -0.11
N GLY A 55 7.35 21.17 -0.92
CA GLY A 55 6.35 22.16 -0.53
C GLY A 55 5.50 21.74 0.69
N TYR A 56 5.33 20.43 0.92
CA TYR A 56 4.67 19.87 2.11
C TYR A 56 5.64 19.51 3.25
N GLY A 57 6.90 19.97 3.18
CA GLY A 57 7.87 19.91 4.27
C GLY A 57 8.82 18.71 4.27
N LEU A 58 8.88 17.91 3.19
CA LEU A 58 9.96 16.93 3.03
C LEU A 58 11.24 17.61 2.52
N ILE A 59 12.40 17.09 2.90
CA ILE A 59 13.65 17.49 2.24
C ILE A 59 13.79 16.77 0.89
N ARG A 60 14.54 17.34 -0.08
CA ARG A 60 14.72 16.73 -1.41
C ARG A 60 15.13 15.25 -1.36
N ARG A 61 16.03 14.89 -0.44
CA ARG A 61 16.46 13.49 -0.24
C ARG A 61 15.29 12.57 0.12
N GLU A 62 14.46 12.98 1.07
CA GLU A 62 13.27 12.22 1.50
C GLU A 62 12.24 12.14 0.36
N ALA A 63 12.07 13.23 -0.40
CA ALA A 63 11.17 13.25 -1.56
C ALA A 63 11.60 12.24 -2.63
N PHE A 64 12.88 12.23 -3.03
CA PHE A 64 13.40 11.21 -3.95
C PHE A 64 13.24 9.79 -3.39
N GLU A 65 13.49 9.59 -2.09
CA GLU A 65 13.31 8.29 -1.44
C GLU A 65 11.86 7.80 -1.53
N VAL A 66 10.87 8.69 -1.32
CA VAL A 66 9.44 8.38 -1.47
C VAL A 66 9.13 7.94 -2.90
N LEU A 67 9.58 8.71 -3.90
CA LEU A 67 9.36 8.37 -5.31
C LEU A 67 10.05 7.07 -5.72
N TRP A 68 11.24 6.82 -5.18
CA TRP A 68 11.99 5.59 -5.45
C TRP A 68 11.29 4.35 -4.89
N LYS A 69 10.78 4.44 -3.65
CA LYS A 69 10.03 3.36 -3.00
C LYS A 69 8.64 3.17 -3.58
N GLU A 70 8.02 4.23 -4.12
CA GLU A 70 6.70 4.19 -4.74
C GLU A 70 6.67 4.92 -6.11
N PRO A 71 7.19 4.30 -7.18
CA PRO A 71 7.29 4.97 -8.49
C PRO A 71 5.94 5.26 -9.16
N ARG A 72 4.83 4.66 -8.72
CA ARG A 72 3.49 5.02 -9.22
C ARG A 72 3.13 6.47 -8.93
N SER A 73 3.71 7.06 -7.90
CA SER A 73 3.53 8.49 -7.58
C SER A 73 3.99 9.42 -8.71
N ILE A 74 4.97 9.01 -9.53
CA ILE A 74 5.43 9.79 -10.69
C ILE A 74 4.34 9.86 -11.77
N ILE A 75 3.52 8.80 -11.89
CA ILE A 75 2.47 8.68 -12.90
C ILE A 75 1.22 9.50 -12.53
N TYR A 76 0.91 9.64 -11.25
CA TYR A 76 -0.26 10.41 -10.82
C TYR A 76 -0.08 11.90 -11.09
N LYS A 77 -1.18 12.61 -11.37
CA LYS A 77 -1.15 14.06 -11.52
C LYS A 77 -0.76 14.70 -10.19
N VAL A 78 -0.05 15.83 -10.22
CA VAL A 78 0.37 16.56 -9.01
C VAL A 78 -0.82 16.86 -8.10
N GLY A 79 -1.93 17.37 -8.64
CA GLY A 79 -3.15 17.61 -7.85
C GLY A 79 -3.81 16.35 -7.25
N GLU A 80 -3.51 15.14 -7.73
CA GLU A 80 -3.92 13.90 -7.04
C GLU A 80 -3.02 13.59 -5.85
N ILE A 81 -1.74 13.92 -5.94
CA ILE A 81 -0.76 13.77 -4.86
C ILE A 81 -1.07 14.77 -3.75
N GLU A 82 -1.27 16.05 -4.11
CA GLU A 82 -1.62 17.12 -3.18
C GLU A 82 -2.88 16.77 -2.38
N ARG A 83 -3.97 16.39 -3.06
CA ARG A 83 -5.20 15.96 -2.39
C ARG A 83 -4.99 14.81 -1.40
N LYS A 84 -4.13 13.84 -1.74
CA LYS A 84 -3.79 12.75 -0.80
C LYS A 84 -3.02 13.28 0.41
N ILE A 85 -2.05 14.18 0.22
CA ILE A 85 -1.24 14.75 1.29
C ILE A 85 -2.08 15.66 2.19
N GLU A 86 -2.93 16.50 1.62
CA GLU A 86 -3.87 17.34 2.36
C GLU A 86 -4.80 16.49 3.21
N PHE A 87 -5.36 15.42 2.66
CA PHE A 87 -6.20 14.50 3.43
C PHE A 87 -5.42 13.84 4.58
N LEU A 88 -4.18 13.43 4.32
CA LEU A 88 -3.30 12.81 5.32
C LEU A 88 -3.07 13.75 6.52
N ILE A 89 -2.76 15.01 6.24
CA ILE A 89 -2.44 16.01 7.27
C ILE A 89 -3.70 16.53 7.95
N GLN A 90 -4.67 16.99 7.17
CA GLN A 90 -5.82 17.72 7.69
C GLN A 90 -6.87 16.79 8.29
N ARG A 91 -7.15 15.66 7.63
CA ARG A 91 -8.22 14.75 8.05
C ARG A 91 -7.68 13.63 8.93
N MET A 92 -6.61 12.95 8.49
CA MET A 92 -6.05 11.81 9.23
C MET A 92 -5.08 12.22 10.35
N LYS A 93 -4.67 13.51 10.41
CA LYS A 93 -3.77 14.07 11.43
C LYS A 93 -2.38 13.41 11.48
N PHE A 94 -1.90 12.87 10.36
CA PHE A 94 -0.54 12.36 10.23
C PHE A 94 0.41 13.44 9.71
N SER A 95 1.69 13.36 10.09
CA SER A 95 2.73 14.23 9.52
C SER A 95 3.06 13.82 8.07
N THR A 96 3.50 14.77 7.25
CA THR A 96 4.01 14.48 5.88
C THR A 96 5.15 13.46 5.92
N ARG A 97 5.95 13.46 6.99
CA ARG A 97 7.10 12.56 7.15
C ARG A 97 6.71 11.08 7.18
N CYS A 98 5.46 10.75 7.53
CA CYS A 98 4.93 9.40 7.45
C CYS A 98 4.97 8.82 6.02
N LEU A 99 5.06 9.66 4.98
CA LEU A 99 5.22 9.22 3.59
C LEU A 99 6.55 8.51 3.34
N VAL A 100 7.61 8.83 4.09
CA VAL A 100 8.90 8.15 3.99
C VAL A 100 8.80 6.69 4.45
N GLU A 101 7.96 6.46 5.47
CA GLU A 101 7.72 5.14 6.06
C GLU A 101 6.68 4.31 5.28
N VAL A 102 5.64 4.98 4.77
CA VAL A 102 4.51 4.36 4.05
C VAL A 102 4.27 5.05 2.70
N PRO A 103 5.26 5.01 1.79
CA PRO A 103 5.16 5.71 0.50
C PRO A 103 4.05 5.13 -0.39
N GLN A 104 3.65 3.87 -0.15
CA GLN A 104 2.54 3.22 -0.83
C GLN A 104 1.22 3.98 -0.72
N TYR A 105 1.09 4.86 0.28
CA TYR A 105 -0.04 5.77 0.42
C TYR A 105 -0.28 6.58 -0.86
N LEU A 106 0.79 7.09 -1.48
CA LEU A 106 0.69 7.84 -2.75
C LEU A 106 0.38 6.93 -3.94
N GLY A 107 0.72 5.65 -3.85
CA GLY A 107 0.54 4.64 -4.90
C GLY A 107 -0.85 4.00 -4.97
N VAL A 108 -1.67 4.09 -3.92
CA VAL A 108 -3.01 3.49 -3.86
C VAL A 108 -4.09 4.46 -4.33
N ASN A 109 -5.26 3.93 -4.72
CA ASN A 109 -6.38 4.75 -5.16
C ASN A 109 -7.02 5.50 -3.98
N PHE A 110 -7.23 6.81 -4.12
CA PHE A 110 -7.75 7.66 -3.06
C PHE A 110 -9.20 7.29 -2.69
N GLU A 111 -10.12 7.37 -3.66
CA GLU A 111 -11.56 7.14 -3.47
C GLU A 111 -11.91 5.67 -3.19
N LYS A 112 -11.21 4.73 -3.82
CA LYS A 112 -11.53 3.30 -3.74
C LYS A 112 -10.85 2.59 -2.58
N GLN A 113 -9.80 3.16 -2.01
CA GLN A 113 -9.01 2.50 -0.97
C GLN A 113 -8.76 3.36 0.26
N ILE A 114 -8.27 4.59 0.12
CA ILE A 114 -7.92 5.42 1.29
C ILE A 114 -9.19 5.82 2.05
N ILE A 115 -10.15 6.45 1.37
CA ILE A 115 -11.36 6.98 2.00
C ILE A 115 -12.21 5.88 2.67
N PRO A 116 -12.56 4.75 2.00
CA PRO A 116 -13.39 3.72 2.61
C PRO A 116 -12.72 3.07 3.83
N ARG A 117 -11.40 2.88 3.79
CA ARG A 117 -10.66 2.32 4.92
C ARG A 117 -10.61 3.29 6.09
N TYR A 118 -10.34 4.57 5.80
CA TYR A 118 -10.31 5.60 6.82
C TYR A 118 -11.66 5.72 7.54
N ASN A 119 -12.76 5.77 6.78
CA ASN A 119 -14.11 5.87 7.34
C ASN A 119 -14.45 4.70 8.28
N VAL A 120 -14.07 3.46 7.91
CA VAL A 120 -14.24 2.29 8.79
C VAL A 120 -13.45 2.44 10.08
N ILE A 121 -12.17 2.82 9.99
CA ILE A 121 -11.33 2.99 11.19
C ILE A 121 -11.82 4.13 12.09
N GLU A 122 -12.22 5.27 11.51
CA GLU A 122 -12.81 6.38 12.26
C GLU A 122 -14.10 5.97 12.98
N TYR A 123 -14.98 5.26 12.28
CA TYR A 123 -16.22 4.77 12.87
C TYR A 123 -15.93 3.81 14.05
N LEU A 124 -15.06 2.83 13.86
CA LEU A 124 -14.68 1.89 14.91
C LEU A 124 -14.03 2.61 16.11
N ARG A 125 -13.19 3.63 15.85
CA ARG A 125 -12.63 4.48 16.91
C ARG A 125 -13.72 5.18 17.70
N SER A 126 -14.73 5.75 17.03
CA SER A 126 -15.86 6.44 17.69
C SER A 126 -16.70 5.52 18.58
N LYS A 127 -16.69 4.21 18.30
CA LYS A 127 -17.45 3.19 19.04
C LYS A 127 -16.62 2.46 20.09
N GLY A 128 -15.34 2.79 20.26
CA GLY A 128 -14.42 2.03 21.12
C GLY A 128 -14.18 0.60 20.64
N GLY A 129 -14.45 0.29 19.36
CA GLY A 129 -14.30 -1.04 18.77
C GLY A 129 -12.86 -1.39 18.38
N LEU A 130 -11.90 -0.51 18.64
CA LEU A 130 -10.48 -0.74 18.35
C LEU A 130 -9.74 -1.02 19.66
N GLY A 131 -9.13 -2.21 19.77
CA GLY A 131 -8.27 -2.55 20.92
C GLY A 131 -6.88 -1.88 20.88
N TYR A 132 -6.53 -1.20 19.77
CA TYR A 132 -5.27 -0.48 19.59
C TYR A 132 -5.42 0.60 18.51
N GLU A 133 -4.50 1.56 18.50
CA GLU A 133 -4.48 2.62 17.48
C GLU A 133 -4.02 2.09 16.11
N VAL A 134 -4.86 2.25 15.10
CA VAL A 134 -4.54 1.85 13.72
C VAL A 134 -3.79 2.97 13.01
N GLY A 135 -2.46 2.86 12.96
CA GLY A 135 -1.62 3.80 12.21
C GLY A 135 -1.75 3.65 10.68
N LEU A 136 -1.15 4.61 9.95
CA LEU A 136 -1.18 4.68 8.48
C LEU A 136 -0.78 3.36 7.79
N ARG A 137 0.24 2.67 8.33
CA ARG A 137 0.69 1.37 7.82
C ARG A 137 -0.42 0.32 7.86
N GLY A 138 -1.16 0.26 8.97
CA GLY A 138 -2.27 -0.67 9.17
C GLY A 138 -3.45 -0.36 8.25
N LEU A 139 -3.61 0.92 7.87
CA LEU A 139 -4.62 1.32 6.88
C LEU A 139 -4.23 0.91 5.46
N ILE A 140 -2.98 1.14 5.05
CA ILE A 140 -2.59 1.09 3.63
C ILE A 140 -2.12 -0.29 3.20
N ARG A 141 -1.29 -0.97 4.00
CA ARG A 141 -0.61 -2.20 3.57
C ARG A 141 -1.51 -3.43 3.43
N PRO A 142 -2.56 -3.64 4.24
CA PRO A 142 -3.40 -4.82 4.08
C PRO A 142 -4.04 -4.90 2.68
N SER A 143 -4.17 -6.11 2.15
CA SER A 143 -5.02 -6.34 0.98
C SER A 143 -6.48 -5.97 1.29
N ARG A 144 -7.32 -5.77 0.26
CA ARG A 144 -8.75 -5.49 0.47
C ARG A 144 -9.40 -6.59 1.32
N LEU A 145 -9.13 -7.86 1.03
CA LEU A 145 -9.64 -9.00 1.80
C LEU A 145 -9.12 -9.01 3.25
N ARG A 146 -7.83 -8.76 3.45
CA ARG A 146 -7.26 -8.73 4.81
C ARG A 146 -7.84 -7.58 5.64
N PHE A 147 -7.97 -6.38 5.05
CA PHE A 147 -8.62 -5.24 5.72
C PHE A 147 -10.08 -5.58 6.08
N TYR A 148 -10.82 -6.16 5.14
CA TYR A 148 -12.21 -6.59 5.36
C TYR A 148 -12.32 -7.55 6.54
N ASN A 149 -11.52 -8.60 6.57
CA ASN A 149 -11.57 -9.61 7.64
C ASN A 149 -11.22 -9.03 9.02
N LEU A 150 -10.34 -8.02 9.08
CA LEU A 150 -9.91 -7.40 10.33
C LEU A 150 -10.90 -6.37 10.86
N TYR A 151 -11.46 -5.53 9.99
CA TYR A 151 -12.17 -4.31 10.42
C TYR A 151 -13.61 -4.21 9.90
N VAL A 152 -14.05 -5.09 9.00
CA VAL A 152 -15.40 -5.02 8.43
C VAL A 152 -16.22 -6.24 8.82
N LYS A 153 -15.73 -7.45 8.55
CA LYS A 153 -16.41 -8.71 8.87
C LYS A 153 -16.82 -8.84 10.34
N PRO A 154 -16.00 -8.42 11.33
CA PRO A 154 -16.39 -8.50 12.74
C PRO A 154 -17.46 -7.46 13.14
N TYR A 155 -17.70 -6.44 12.31
CA TYR A 155 -18.53 -5.28 12.61
C TYR A 155 -19.54 -5.03 11.48
N PRO A 156 -20.72 -5.67 11.50
CA PRO A 156 -21.69 -5.63 10.40
C PRO A 156 -22.08 -4.21 9.93
N ASP A 157 -22.11 -3.24 10.85
CA ASP A 157 -22.40 -1.83 10.53
C ASP A 157 -21.37 -1.21 9.54
N CYS A 158 -20.15 -1.73 9.51
CA CYS A 158 -19.08 -1.28 8.61
C CYS A 158 -19.27 -1.76 7.16
N GLU A 159 -20.11 -2.77 6.90
CA GLU A 159 -20.30 -3.30 5.55
C GLU A 159 -20.87 -2.25 4.59
N LYS A 160 -21.80 -1.41 5.08
CA LYS A 160 -22.39 -0.33 4.29
C LYS A 160 -21.37 0.75 3.95
N MET A 161 -20.43 1.04 4.86
CA MET A 161 -19.40 2.08 4.70
C MET A 161 -18.24 1.65 3.79
N PHE A 162 -17.83 0.38 3.89
CA PHE A 162 -16.72 -0.16 3.07
C PHE A 162 -17.12 -0.45 1.62
N GLY A 163 -18.43 -0.46 1.36
CA GLY A 163 -19.05 -0.93 0.11
C GLY A 163 -19.12 -2.46 0.11
N ARG A 164 -20.20 -3.00 -0.49
CA ARG A 164 -20.44 -4.45 -0.53
C ARG A 164 -19.19 -5.19 -1.04
N PHE A 165 -18.83 -6.27 -0.36
CA PHE A 165 -17.93 -7.30 -0.90
C PHE A 165 -18.64 -8.14 -1.99
N SER A 166 -19.66 -7.59 -2.66
CA SER A 166 -20.42 -8.26 -3.72
C SER A 166 -19.74 -8.04 -5.06
N GLY A 167 -18.59 -8.68 -5.23
CA GLY A 167 -18.37 -9.38 -6.48
C GLY A 167 -18.48 -10.85 -6.13
N ASP A 168 -19.19 -11.63 -6.93
CA ASP A 168 -18.96 -13.06 -7.06
C ASP A 168 -17.49 -13.31 -7.40
N VAL A 169 -16.60 -13.14 -6.43
CA VAL A 169 -15.28 -13.72 -6.47
C VAL A 169 -15.56 -15.18 -6.20
N LYS A 170 -15.93 -15.90 -7.26
CA LYS A 170 -15.55 -17.31 -7.37
C LYS A 170 -14.09 -17.32 -6.98
N VAL A 171 -13.82 -17.79 -5.77
CA VAL A 171 -12.45 -18.07 -5.33
C VAL A 171 -11.99 -19.14 -6.31
N GLN A 172 -11.40 -18.74 -7.43
CA GLN A 172 -10.57 -19.63 -8.21
C GLN A 172 -9.32 -19.83 -7.36
N SER A 173 -9.48 -20.69 -6.36
CA SER A 173 -8.37 -21.40 -5.75
C SER A 173 -7.57 -21.95 -6.92
N ARG A 174 -6.27 -21.60 -6.98
CA ARG A 174 -5.33 -22.19 -7.95
C ARG A 174 -5.19 -23.70 -7.77
N HIS A 175 -5.76 -24.24 -6.70
CA HIS A 175 -5.93 -25.66 -6.45
C HIS A 175 -7.40 -26.03 -6.67
N PRO A 176 -7.72 -26.96 -7.59
CA PRO A 176 -9.01 -27.60 -7.64
C PRO A 176 -9.51 -27.96 -6.23
N ALA A 177 -10.71 -27.50 -5.88
CA ALA A 177 -11.33 -27.86 -4.61
C ALA A 177 -11.40 -29.40 -4.53
N GLY A 178 -10.86 -29.98 -3.46
CA GLY A 178 -10.82 -31.43 -3.27
C GLY A 178 -9.48 -32.12 -3.57
N LEU A 179 -8.43 -31.41 -3.99
CA LEU A 179 -7.08 -32.00 -4.10
C LEU A 179 -6.59 -32.62 -2.79
N TRP A 180 -6.93 -32.02 -1.64
CA TRP A 180 -6.64 -32.59 -0.32
C TRP A 180 -7.34 -33.93 -0.06
N LYS A 181 -8.40 -34.28 -0.81
CA LYS A 181 -9.05 -35.60 -0.74
C LYS A 181 -8.28 -36.67 -1.54
N LEU A 182 -7.46 -36.25 -2.50
CA LEU A 182 -6.59 -37.13 -3.29
C LEU A 182 -5.29 -37.44 -2.54
N PHE A 183 -4.83 -36.52 -1.69
CA PHE A 183 -3.75 -36.78 -0.76
C PHE A 183 -4.27 -37.54 0.45
N LYS A 184 -4.23 -38.88 0.41
CA LYS A 184 -4.24 -39.66 1.65
C LYS A 184 -2.84 -39.55 2.26
N PRO A 185 -2.65 -38.88 3.43
CA PRO A 185 -1.38 -38.93 4.12
C PRO A 185 -1.03 -40.40 4.36
N GLN A 186 0.21 -40.79 4.06
CA GLN A 186 0.69 -42.13 4.31
C GLN A 186 0.53 -42.40 5.81
N LYS A 187 -0.24 -43.43 6.17
CA LYS A 187 -0.37 -43.84 7.57
C LYS A 187 1.01 -44.31 8.02
N TYR A 188 1.70 -43.48 8.79
CA TYR A 188 2.86 -43.94 9.54
C TYR A 188 2.36 -44.92 10.60
N PRO A 189 2.97 -46.11 10.73
CA PRO A 189 2.67 -46.99 11.85
C PRO A 189 3.15 -46.26 13.11
N GLU A 190 2.21 -45.90 13.99
CA GLU A 190 2.55 -45.34 15.30
C GLU A 190 3.38 -46.39 16.05
N SER A 191 4.66 -46.09 16.29
CA SER A 191 5.46 -46.92 17.17
C SER A 191 4.95 -46.74 18.61
N LYS A 192 5.19 -47.73 19.48
CA LYS A 192 4.86 -47.60 20.90
C LYS A 192 5.55 -46.38 21.53
N GLU A 193 6.72 -45.99 21.01
CA GLU A 193 7.45 -44.80 21.44
C GLU A 193 6.71 -43.51 21.07
N ASP A 194 6.13 -43.41 19.87
CA ASP A 194 5.38 -42.23 19.42
C ASP A 194 4.15 -41.96 20.31
N VAL A 195 3.45 -43.03 20.71
CA VAL A 195 2.30 -42.94 21.63
C VAL A 195 2.75 -42.49 23.02
N THR A 196 3.91 -42.95 23.47
CA THR A 196 4.46 -42.61 24.79
C THR A 196 4.92 -41.16 24.83
N ASN A 197 5.61 -40.70 23.77
CA ASN A 197 6.04 -39.32 23.61
C ASN A 197 4.86 -38.34 23.55
N THR A 198 3.79 -38.72 22.83
CA THR A 198 2.56 -37.90 22.74
C THR A 198 1.88 -37.77 24.10
N LYS A 199 1.83 -38.86 24.90
CA LYS A 199 1.28 -38.82 26.26
C LYS A 199 2.10 -37.96 27.21
N LEU A 200 3.44 -38.02 27.13
CA LEU A 200 4.32 -37.19 27.95
C LEU A 200 4.16 -35.70 27.61
N PHE A 201 4.07 -35.37 26.31
CA PHE A 201 3.84 -34.00 25.85
C PHE A 201 2.48 -33.45 26.31
N MET A 202 1.41 -34.24 26.22
CA MET A 202 0.11 -33.80 26.72
C MET A 202 0.11 -33.58 28.24
N LYS A 203 0.91 -34.36 28.97
CA LYS A 203 1.05 -34.24 30.42
C LYS A 203 1.88 -33.02 30.84
N SER A 204 2.75 -32.48 29.98
CA SER A 204 3.52 -31.26 30.28
C SER A 204 2.74 -29.96 30.01
N LEU A 205 1.56 -30.05 29.39
CA LEU A 205 0.72 -28.91 29.05
C LEU A 205 -0.41 -28.67 30.07
N GLY A 206 -0.56 -29.53 31.08
CA GLY A 206 -1.44 -29.34 32.23
C GLY A 206 -0.63 -29.09 33.49
#